data_AF-X1JHQ5-F1
#
_entry.id   AF-X1JHQ5-F1
#
_cell.length_a   1.000
_cell.length_b   1.000
_cell.length_c   1.000
_cell.angle_alpha   90.00
_cell.angle_beta   90.00
_cell.angle_gamma   90.00
#
_symmetry.space_group_name_H-M   'P 1'
#
loop_
_entity.id
_entity.type
_entity.pdbx_description
1 polymer ?
#
loop_
_entity_poly.entity_id
_entity_poly.type
_entity_poly.pdbx_seq_one_letter_code
_entity_poly.pdbx_strand_id
1 'polypeptide(L)'
;MEAIIGPNCVGVTNFNNKFTTTEIDFNQSIEGGTISIIAQSGVLGNIFVEWSASQKIGFSKSITLGNKVDVDEIDMLEYLEK
;
A
#
# COMPACT_ATOMS: atom_id res chain seq x y z
N MET A 1 -5.56 3.16 22.99
CA MET A 1 -6.02 4.10 21.96
C MET A 1 -5.93 3.33 20.65
N GLU A 2 -6.98 3.33 19.85
CA GLU A 2 -6.95 2.66 18.53
C GLU A 2 -6.21 3.55 17.54
N ALA A 3 -5.43 2.96 16.64
CA ALA A 3 -4.68 3.68 15.61
C ALA A 3 -5.51 3.80 14.32
N ILE A 4 -5.40 4.93 13.61
CA ILE A 4 -6.18 5.25 12.41
C ILE A 4 -5.24 5.58 11.23
N ILE A 5 -5.43 4.90 10.11
CA ILE A 5 -4.81 5.26 8.82
C ILE A 5 -5.78 6.18 8.06
N GLY A 6 -5.28 7.28 7.49
CA GLY A 6 -6.09 8.26 6.77
C GLY A 6 -6.35 9.54 7.58
N PRO A 7 -7.54 10.17 7.45
CA PRO A 7 -8.62 9.89 6.47
C PRO A 7 -8.19 10.25 5.04
N ASN A 8 -9.09 10.14 4.07
CA ASN A 8 -8.84 10.46 2.65
C ASN A 8 -7.69 9.63 2.04
N CYS A 9 -7.61 8.36 2.45
CA CYS A 9 -6.73 7.36 1.86
C CYS A 9 -7.56 6.41 0.99
N VAL A 10 -6.90 5.76 0.03
CA VAL A 10 -7.50 4.65 -0.73
C VAL A 10 -7.54 3.38 0.13
N GLY A 11 -6.56 3.23 1.03
CA GLY A 11 -6.42 2.10 1.93
C GLY A 11 -5.06 1.43 1.85
N VAL A 12 -5.04 0.16 2.24
CA VAL A 12 -3.84 -0.68 2.29
C VAL A 12 -4.06 -2.01 1.60
N THR A 13 -2.98 -2.55 1.03
CA THR A 13 -2.96 -3.87 0.39
C THR A 13 -1.68 -4.59 0.78
N ASN A 14 -1.80 -5.87 1.14
CA ASN A 14 -0.70 -6.80 1.33
C ASN A 14 -0.82 -7.89 0.27
N PHE A 15 0.09 -7.87 -0.69
CA PHE A 15 0.06 -8.76 -1.85
C PHE A 15 0.48 -10.19 -1.48
N ASN A 16 1.33 -10.37 -0.48
CA ASN A 16 1.82 -11.69 -0.05
C ASN A 16 0.72 -12.57 0.54
N ASN A 17 -0.31 -11.98 1.16
CA ASN A 17 -1.43 -12.72 1.76
C ASN A 17 -2.79 -12.35 1.17
N LYS A 18 -2.81 -11.57 0.08
CA LYS A 18 -4.02 -11.13 -0.63
C LYS A 18 -5.01 -10.38 0.26
N PHE A 19 -4.53 -9.71 1.31
CA PHE A 19 -5.36 -8.82 2.12
C PHE A 19 -5.42 -7.44 1.47
N THR A 20 -6.62 -6.85 1.40
CA THR A 20 -6.81 -5.50 0.87
C THR A 20 -7.99 -4.83 1.56
N THR A 21 -7.91 -3.51 1.72
CA THR A 21 -9.03 -2.65 2.11
C THR A 21 -9.52 -1.78 0.95
N THR A 22 -8.94 -1.96 -0.25
CA THR A 22 -9.30 -1.26 -1.50
C THR A 22 -9.68 -2.27 -2.58
N GLU A 23 -10.37 -1.80 -3.62
CA GLU A 23 -10.67 -2.58 -4.81
C GLU A 23 -9.38 -2.88 -5.59
N ILE A 24 -8.98 -4.15 -5.63
CA ILE A 24 -7.86 -4.65 -6.43
C ILE A 24 -8.17 -6.06 -6.95
N ASP A 25 -7.81 -6.33 -8.20
CA ASP A 25 -7.87 -7.69 -8.77
C ASP A 25 -6.51 -8.37 -8.64
N PHE A 26 -6.39 -9.25 -7.65
CA PHE A 26 -5.15 -9.98 -7.41
C PHE A 26 -4.75 -10.91 -8.57
N ASN A 27 -5.67 -11.33 -9.44
CA ASN A 27 -5.34 -12.19 -10.57
C ASN A 27 -4.55 -11.46 -11.66
N GLN A 28 -4.63 -10.13 -11.69
CA GLN A 28 -3.89 -9.28 -12.63
C GLN A 28 -2.66 -8.65 -11.97
N SER A 29 -2.55 -8.72 -10.64
CA SER A 29 -1.39 -8.22 -9.91
C SER A 29 -0.23 -9.20 -9.98
N ILE A 30 1.00 -8.68 -10.04
CA ILE A 30 2.18 -9.53 -9.81
C ILE A 30 2.23 -9.81 -8.32
N GLU A 31 1.91 -11.05 -7.95
CA GLU A 31 1.87 -11.49 -6.57
C GLU A 31 3.26 -11.46 -5.96
N GLY A 32 3.36 -10.71 -4.86
CA GLY A 32 4.45 -10.81 -3.90
C GLY A 32 5.79 -10.25 -4.37
N GLY A 33 6.51 -9.72 -3.40
CA GLY A 33 7.84 -9.15 -3.57
C GLY A 33 8.36 -8.62 -2.24
N THR A 34 9.49 -7.94 -2.29
CA THR A 34 10.16 -7.35 -1.10
C THR A 34 10.03 -5.83 -1.05
N ILE A 35 9.52 -5.21 -2.11
CA ILE A 35 9.39 -3.74 -2.21
C ILE A 35 8.02 -3.34 -1.68
N SER A 36 7.96 -2.39 -0.75
CA SER A 36 6.70 -1.79 -0.29
C SER A 36 6.60 -0.34 -0.74
N ILE A 37 5.38 0.13 -0.99
CA ILE A 37 5.10 1.54 -1.27
C ILE A 37 4.37 2.15 -0.09
N ILE A 38 4.88 3.29 0.37
CA ILE A 38 4.15 4.24 1.20
C ILE A 38 3.88 5.47 0.34
N ALA A 39 2.62 5.84 0.15
CA ALA A 39 2.22 7.02 -0.60
C ALA A 39 1.26 7.87 0.22
N GLN A 40 1.46 9.18 0.26
CA GLN A 40 0.43 10.06 0.79
C GLN A 40 -0.77 10.13 -0.16
N SER A 41 -0.50 10.31 -1.46
CA SER A 41 -1.53 10.39 -2.50
C SER A 41 -2.08 9.00 -2.83
N GLY A 42 -3.40 8.84 -2.68
CA GLY A 42 -4.10 7.61 -3.05
C GLY A 42 -4.00 7.28 -4.54
N VAL A 43 -4.21 8.28 -5.41
CA VAL A 43 -4.14 8.13 -6.87
C VAL A 43 -2.74 7.67 -7.30
N LEU A 44 -1.69 8.29 -6.74
CA LEU A 44 -0.32 7.94 -7.09
C LEU A 44 0.04 6.52 -6.61
N GLY A 45 -0.46 6.11 -5.44
CA GLY A 45 -0.29 4.75 -4.93
C GLY A 45 -0.86 3.69 -5.89
N ASN A 46 -2.08 3.90 -6.40
CA ASN A 46 -2.67 3.00 -7.38
C ASN A 46 -1.91 2.97 -8.71
N ILE A 47 -1.50 4.14 -9.23
CA ILE A 47 -0.71 4.23 -10.46
C ILE A 47 0.56 3.38 -10.37
N PHE A 48 1.25 3.39 -9.22
CA PHE A 48 2.44 2.56 -9.06
C PHE A 48 2.14 1.07 -9.07
N VAL A 49 1.05 0.63 -8.41
CA VAL A 49 0.63 -0.78 -8.41
C VAL A 49 0.27 -1.26 -9.82
N GLU A 50 -0.46 -0.46 -10.60
CA GLU A 50 -0.79 -0.77 -11.99
C GLU A 50 0.46 -0.79 -12.88
N TRP A 51 1.35 0.21 -12.71
CA TRP A 51 2.61 0.30 -13.45
C TRP A 51 3.53 -0.89 -13.19
N SER A 52 3.56 -1.41 -11.96
CA SER A 52 4.47 -2.50 -11.58
C SER A 52 4.23 -3.78 -12.38
N ALA A 53 2.98 -4.05 -12.74
CA ALA A 53 2.62 -5.18 -13.60
C ALA A 53 3.35 -5.09 -14.96
N SER A 54 3.37 -3.90 -15.58
CA SER A 54 4.07 -3.67 -16.85
C SER A 54 5.60 -3.82 -16.74
N GLN A 55 6.15 -3.57 -15.55
CA GLN A 55 7.60 -3.63 -15.29
C GLN A 55 8.06 -4.96 -14.71
N LYS A 56 7.16 -5.92 -14.51
CA LYS A 56 7.47 -7.19 -13.84
C LYS A 56 7.98 -7.01 -12.41
N ILE A 57 7.48 -5.99 -11.70
CA ILE A 57 7.81 -5.70 -10.31
C ILE A 57 6.66 -6.17 -9.43
N GLY A 58 6.94 -7.10 -8.51
CA GLY A 58 6.02 -7.50 -7.45
C GLY A 58 6.21 -6.64 -6.21
N PHE A 59 5.11 -6.09 -5.68
CA PHE A 59 5.13 -5.38 -4.40
C PHE A 59 4.78 -6.31 -3.24
N SER A 60 5.32 -6.01 -2.06
CA SER A 60 4.94 -6.62 -0.79
C SER A 60 3.68 -5.97 -0.24
N LYS A 61 3.69 -4.64 -0.11
CA LYS A 61 2.57 -3.85 0.41
C LYS A 61 2.41 -2.53 -0.35
N SER A 62 1.17 -2.07 -0.46
CA SER A 62 0.82 -0.70 -0.86
C SER A 62 0.07 -0.06 0.29
N ILE A 63 0.54 1.09 0.75
CA ILE A 63 -0.01 1.81 1.90
C ILE A 63 -0.27 3.25 1.48
N THR A 64 -1.53 3.67 1.47
CA THR A 64 -1.89 5.06 1.20
C THR A 64 -2.31 5.75 2.51
N LEU A 65 -1.67 6.87 2.83
CA LEU A 65 -1.81 7.52 4.13
C LEU A 65 -2.85 8.67 4.14
N GLY A 66 -3.17 9.24 2.97
CA GLY A 66 -4.12 10.34 2.88
C GLY A 66 -3.67 11.55 3.71
N ASN A 67 -4.52 11.97 4.64
CA ASN A 67 -4.28 13.16 5.47
C ASN A 67 -3.35 12.91 6.67
N LYS A 68 -3.02 11.65 7.01
CA LYS A 68 -2.12 11.31 8.13
C LYS A 68 -2.52 11.96 9.47
N VAL A 69 -3.78 11.81 9.88
CA VAL A 69 -4.26 12.45 11.13
C VAL A 69 -3.72 11.76 12.39
N ASP A 70 -3.28 10.51 12.25
CA ASP A 70 -2.76 9.68 13.34
C ASP A 70 -1.54 8.89 12.83
N VAL A 71 -1.74 7.80 12.09
CA VAL A 71 -0.62 7.02 11.51
C VAL A 71 0.05 7.77 10.36
N ASP A 72 1.38 7.87 10.40
CA ASP A 72 2.20 8.54 9.40
C ASP A 72 3.27 7.62 8.74
N GLU A 73 4.14 8.20 7.92
CA GLU A 73 5.21 7.48 7.22
C GLU A 73 6.28 6.90 8.14
N ILE A 74 6.54 7.51 9.30
CA ILE A 74 7.53 7.04 10.27
C ILE A 74 6.99 5.76 10.90
N ASP A 75 5.74 5.76 11.34
CA ASP A 75 5.07 4.55 11.86
C ASP A 75 5.10 3.40 10.84
N MET A 76 4.87 3.72 9.58
CA MET A 76 4.89 2.72 8.50
C MET A 76 6.31 2.23 8.18
N LEU A 77 7.32 3.10 8.26
CA LEU A 77 8.72 2.67 8.12
C LEU A 77 9.12 1.75 9.28
N GLU A 78 8.77 2.07 10.52
CA GLU A 78 9.01 1.20 11.68
C GLU A 78 8.28 -0.14 11.59
N TYR A 79 7.07 -0.14 11.04
CA TYR A 79 6.31 -1.37 10.76
C TYR A 79 6.99 -2.22 9.67
N LEU A 80 7.54 -1.61 8.62
CA LEU A 80 8.13 -2.29 7.47
C LEU A 80 9.61 -2.70 7.66
N GLU A 81 10.30 -2.15 8.67
CA GLU A 81 11.67 -2.55 9.00
C GLU A 81 11.77 -4.02 9.45
N LYS A 82 10.65 -4.60 9.92
CA LYS A 82 10.56 -5.95 10.50
C LYS A 82 10.12 -6.99 9.48
#